data_AF-A0A0U1LXA6-F1
#
_entry.id   AF-A0A0U1LXA6-F1
#
_cell.length_a   1.000
_cell.length_b   1.000
_cell.length_c   1.000
_cell.angle_alpha   90.00
_cell.angle_beta   90.00
_cell.angle_gamma   90.00
#
_symmetry.space_group_name_H-M   'P 1'
#
loop_
_entity.id
_entity.type
_entity.pdbx_description
1 polymer ?
#
loop_
_entity_poly.entity_id
_entity_poly.type
_entity_poly.pdbx_seq_one_letter_code
_entity_poly.pdbx_strand_id
1 'polypeptide(L)'
;MEETGADAPGPRYLFRQPKASQWLEDGKFYKRTELPRPGPFELFLDLIYVAVAANFAERLTENITCHEFIKYMLILAPSWHIWAYITELMNFWYNDDVAQRIFILWTMAIFIVYGNNAPLIEDIFHLRLSVGVYLAMRLSVALVQAVYSMSTYHYRVQQRIWNITAQQDPIYSYHYHL
;
A
#
# COMPACT_ATOMS: atom_id res chain seq x y z
N MET A 1 -25.42 23.82 -28.46
CA MET A 1 -24.04 24.31 -28.32
C MET A 1 -23.60 23.88 -26.93
N GLU A 2 -22.81 22.81 -26.88
CA GLU A 2 -22.40 22.14 -25.65
C GLU A 2 -21.14 22.84 -25.16
N GLU A 3 -21.25 23.62 -24.08
CA GLU A 3 -20.08 24.18 -23.43
C GLU A 3 -19.35 23.05 -22.72
N THR A 4 -18.20 22.70 -23.29
CA THR A 4 -17.16 21.89 -22.68
C THR A 4 -16.68 22.63 -21.43
N GLY A 5 -17.22 22.25 -20.28
CA GLY A 5 -16.68 22.60 -18.97
C GLY A 5 -15.26 22.07 -18.88
N ALA A 6 -14.29 22.92 -19.23
CA ALA A 6 -12.89 22.66 -19.03
C ALA A 6 -12.68 22.31 -17.56
N ASP A 7 -12.24 21.08 -17.32
CA ASP A 7 -11.85 20.54 -16.02
C ASP A 7 -10.71 21.42 -15.48
N ALA A 8 -11.08 22.45 -14.73
CA ALA A 8 -10.13 23.35 -14.11
C ALA A 8 -9.27 22.49 -13.16
N PRO A 9 -7.93 22.53 -13.26
CA PRO A 9 -7.09 21.70 -12.41
C PRO A 9 -7.39 22.04 -10.95
N GLY A 10 -7.97 21.08 -10.24
CA GLY A 10 -8.36 21.24 -8.85
C GLY A 10 -7.17 21.74 -8.01
N PRO A 11 -7.42 22.61 -7.02
CA PRO A 11 -6.36 23.19 -6.20
C PRO A 11 -5.41 22.11 -5.64
N ARG A 12 -4.10 22.29 -5.87
CA ARG A 12 -3.04 21.42 -5.33
C ARG A 12 -2.90 21.71 -3.84
N TYR A 13 -3.54 20.90 -3.01
CA TYR A 13 -3.42 21.02 -1.56
C TYR A 13 -2.10 20.41 -1.08
N LEU A 14 -1.37 21.14 -0.23
CA LEU A 14 -0.15 20.63 0.40
C LEU A 14 -0.47 19.53 1.43
N PHE A 15 -1.56 19.73 2.17
CA PHE A 15 -2.12 18.80 3.13
C PHE A 15 -3.65 18.84 2.97
N ARG A 16 -4.25 17.69 2.67
CA ARG A 16 -5.70 17.55 2.63
C ARG A 16 -6.14 16.70 3.82
N GLN A 17 -7.35 16.90 4.33
CA GLN A 17 -7.85 16.03 5.37
C GLN A 17 -8.12 14.65 4.74
N PRO A 18 -7.56 13.56 5.30
CA PRO A 18 -7.72 12.24 4.73
C PRO A 18 -9.19 11.85 4.81
N LYS A 19 -9.82 11.64 3.66
CA LYS A 19 -11.22 11.24 3.56
C LYS A 19 -11.29 9.73 3.42
N ALA A 20 -12.11 9.10 4.25
CA ALA A 20 -12.40 7.68 4.09
C ALA A 20 -13.09 7.44 2.73
N SER A 21 -12.49 6.62 1.88
CA SER A 21 -13.12 6.18 0.62
C SER A 21 -14.12 5.04 0.85
N GLN A 22 -13.95 4.32 1.96
CA GLN A 22 -14.78 3.21 2.40
C GLN A 22 -15.01 3.35 3.91
N TRP A 23 -16.23 3.13 4.37
CA TRP A 23 -16.54 3.09 5.79
C TRP A 23 -17.55 1.98 6.09
N LEU A 24 -17.48 1.47 7.33
CA LEU A 24 -18.45 0.53 7.86
C LEU A 24 -19.52 1.31 8.60
N GLU A 25 -20.76 1.17 8.19
CA GLU A 25 -21.93 1.74 8.86
C GLU A 25 -22.94 0.61 9.03
N ASP A 26 -23.35 0.34 10.27
CA ASP A 26 -24.32 -0.71 10.62
C ASP A 26 -24.02 -2.11 10.05
N GLY A 27 -22.74 -2.52 10.05
CA GLY A 27 -22.31 -3.84 9.56
C GLY A 27 -22.29 -3.97 8.03
N LYS A 28 -22.51 -2.87 7.30
CA LYS A 28 -22.46 -2.82 5.83
C LYS A 28 -21.32 -1.92 5.37
N PHE A 29 -20.59 -2.35 4.34
CA PHE A 29 -19.53 -1.55 3.72
C PHE A 29 -20.12 -0.59 2.70
N TYR A 30 -19.96 0.70 2.98
CA TYR A 30 -20.28 1.75 2.04
C TYR A 30 -18.99 2.19 1.35
N LYS A 31 -19.01 2.15 0.02
CA LYS A 31 -17.94 2.62 -0.85
C LYS A 31 -18.43 3.87 -1.56
N ARG A 32 -17.61 4.92 -1.60
CA ARG A 32 -17.94 6.13 -2.36
C ARG A 32 -18.18 5.75 -3.83
N THR A 33 -19.34 6.11 -4.38
CA THR A 33 -19.82 5.74 -5.73
C THR A 33 -18.86 6.17 -6.84
N GLU A 34 -18.15 7.28 -6.64
CA GLU A 34 -17.07 7.74 -7.51
C GLU A 34 -15.74 7.57 -6.77
N LEU A 35 -15.07 6.43 -6.97
CA LEU A 35 -13.66 6.36 -6.60
C LEU A 35 -12.86 7.16 -7.62
N PRO A 36 -11.99 8.06 -7.17
CA PRO A 36 -10.98 8.65 -8.01
C PRO A 36 -10.17 7.54 -8.71
N ARG A 37 -9.81 7.75 -9.98
CA ARG A 37 -8.89 6.84 -10.67
C ARG A 37 -7.58 6.78 -9.88
N PRO A 38 -6.94 5.59 -9.76
CA PRO A 38 -5.64 5.45 -9.12
C PRO A 38 -4.66 6.46 -9.70
N GLY A 39 -3.93 7.15 -8.83
CA GLY A 39 -2.91 8.10 -9.26
C GLY A 39 -1.77 7.38 -10.00
N PRO A 40 -1.05 8.04 -10.92
CA PRO A 40 0.09 7.43 -11.62
C PRO A 40 1.16 6.86 -10.68
N PHE A 41 1.33 7.45 -9.49
CA PHE A 41 2.28 6.97 -8.47
C PHE A 41 1.86 5.63 -7.85
N GLU A 42 0.56 5.38 -7.69
CA GLU A 42 0.04 4.12 -7.14
C GLU A 42 0.29 2.99 -8.15
N LEU A 43 -0.01 3.26 -9.42
CA LEU A 43 0.27 2.33 -10.52
C LEU A 43 1.78 2.05 -10.64
N PHE A 44 2.62 3.07 -10.47
CA PHE A 44 4.07 2.89 -10.52
C PHE A 44 4.59 2.06 -9.35
N LEU A 45 3.98 2.18 -8.16
CA LEU A 45 4.33 1.36 -7.00
C LEU A 45 4.02 -0.12 -7.26
N ASP A 46 2.86 -0.41 -7.86
CA ASP A 46 2.46 -1.76 -8.24
C ASP A 46 3.45 -2.38 -9.23
N LEU A 47 3.88 -1.61 -10.23
CA LEU A 47 4.89 -2.07 -11.19
C LEU A 47 6.24 -2.35 -10.53
N ILE A 48 6.68 -1.51 -9.60
CA ILE A 48 7.90 -1.75 -8.83
C ILE A 48 7.78 -3.04 -8.01
N TYR A 49 6.65 -3.26 -7.35
CA TYR A 49 6.45 -4.47 -6.56
C TYR A 49 6.52 -5.73 -7.43
N VAL A 50 5.86 -5.74 -8.60
CA VAL A 50 5.92 -6.86 -9.55
C VAL A 50 7.36 -7.08 -10.04
N ALA A 51 8.12 -6.00 -10.31
CA ALA A 51 9.52 -6.11 -10.69
C ALA A 51 10.39 -6.74 -9.59
N VAL A 52 10.18 -6.36 -8.32
CA VAL A 52 10.87 -6.96 -7.17
C VAL A 52 10.51 -8.45 -7.04
N ALA A 53 9.22 -8.80 -7.15
CA ALA A 53 8.78 -10.19 -7.10
C ALA A 53 9.37 -11.04 -8.23
N ALA A 54 9.44 -10.48 -9.45
CA ALA A 54 10.06 -11.13 -10.60
C ALA A 54 11.57 -11.37 -10.35
N ASN A 55 12.27 -10.39 -9.80
CA ASN A 55 13.69 -10.53 -9.45
C ASN A 55 13.93 -11.66 -8.43
N PHE A 56 13.04 -11.83 -7.45
CA PHE A 56 13.14 -12.93 -6.49
C PHE A 56 12.91 -14.29 -7.15
N ALA A 57 11.92 -14.36 -8.04
CA ALA A 57 11.61 -15.58 -8.78
C ALA A 57 12.75 -15.96 -9.74
N GLU A 58 13.35 -14.99 -10.43
CA GLU A 58 14.49 -15.22 -11.32
C GLU A 58 15.64 -15.90 -10.56
N ARG A 59 16.00 -15.38 -9.38
CA ARG A 59 17.05 -15.98 -8.54
C ARG A 59 16.71 -17.41 -8.08
N LEU A 60 15.44 -17.69 -7.79
CA LEU A 60 15.00 -19.05 -7.46
C LEU A 60 15.13 -20.01 -8.66
N THR A 61 14.85 -19.53 -9.88
CA THR A 61 14.91 -20.38 -11.08
C THR A 61 16.33 -20.78 -11.48
N GLU A 62 17.35 -20.04 -11.04
CA GLU A 62 18.76 -20.41 -11.27
C GLU A 62 19.09 -21.78 -10.66
N ASN A 63 18.58 -22.06 -9.45
CA ASN A 63 18.81 -23.32 -8.74
C ASN A 63 17.60 -23.69 -7.87
N ILE A 64 16.69 -24.48 -8.43
CA ILE A 64 15.48 -24.89 -7.73
C ILE A 64 15.80 -26.00 -6.71
N THR A 65 16.06 -25.59 -5.46
CA THR A 65 16.20 -26.48 -4.32
C THR A 65 15.23 -26.10 -3.20
N CYS A 66 14.96 -27.01 -2.27
CA CYS A 66 14.11 -26.71 -1.11
C CYS A 66 14.68 -25.54 -0.27
N HIS A 67 16.01 -25.47 -0.14
CA HIS A 67 16.71 -24.40 0.56
C HIS A 67 16.48 -23.02 -0.10
N GLU A 68 16.67 -22.93 -1.42
CA GLU A 68 16.42 -21.69 -2.17
C GLU A 68 14.94 -21.31 -2.16
N PHE A 69 14.03 -22.29 -2.19
CA PHE A 69 12.60 -22.03 -2.08
C PHE A 69 12.21 -21.44 -0.72
N ILE A 70 12.78 -21.93 0.38
CA ILE A 70 12.55 -21.38 1.72
C ILE A 70 13.08 -19.95 1.79
N LYS A 71 14.29 -19.69 1.27
CA LYS A 71 14.84 -18.32 1.20
C LYS A 71 13.92 -17.39 0.42
N TYR A 72 13.45 -17.82 -0.75
CA TYR A 72 12.49 -17.07 -1.55
C TYR A 72 11.24 -16.70 -0.75
N MET A 73 10.65 -17.65 -0.03
CA MET A 73 9.48 -17.39 0.82
C MET A 73 9.78 -16.41 1.97
N LEU A 74 10.96 -16.52 2.58
CA LEU A 74 11.39 -15.63 3.67
C LEU A 74 11.59 -14.18 3.20
N ILE A 75 12.04 -13.96 1.96
CA ILE A 75 12.22 -12.61 1.42
C ILE A 75 10.96 -12.05 0.76
N LEU A 76 10.10 -12.91 0.23
CA LEU A 76 8.83 -12.53 -0.39
C LEU A 76 7.79 -12.10 0.65
N ALA A 77 7.67 -12.82 1.77
CA ALA A 77 6.65 -12.52 2.77
C ALA A 77 6.74 -11.08 3.35
N PRO A 78 7.94 -10.56 3.72
CA PRO A 78 8.09 -9.18 4.17
C PRO A 78 7.72 -8.15 3.08
N SER A 79 8.12 -8.39 1.83
CA SER A 79 7.80 -7.48 0.72
C SER A 79 6.31 -7.48 0.39
N TRP A 80 5.67 -8.66 0.38
CA TRP A 80 4.22 -8.80 0.20
C TRP A 80 3.49 -8.02 1.29
N HIS A 81 3.91 -8.18 2.55
CA HIS A 81 3.28 -7.50 3.67
C HIS A 81 3.38 -5.97 3.55
N ILE A 82 4.53 -5.43 3.09
CA ILE A 82 4.66 -3.99 2.87
C ILE A 82 3.72 -3.53 1.75
N TRP A 83 3.73 -4.21 0.60
CA TRP A 83 2.90 -3.84 -0.55
C TRP A 83 1.42 -3.87 -0.19
N ALA A 84 0.93 -4.98 0.36
CA ALA A 84 -0.47 -5.14 0.76
C ALA A 84 -0.93 -4.03 1.71
N TYR A 85 -0.10 -3.69 2.68
CA TYR A 85 -0.39 -2.62 3.63
C TYR A 85 -0.51 -1.24 2.96
N ILE A 86 0.37 -0.92 2.01
CA ILE A 86 0.35 0.37 1.34
C ILE A 86 -0.85 0.47 0.39
N THR A 87 -1.14 -0.59 -0.36
CA THR A 87 -2.35 -0.69 -1.18
C THR A 87 -3.60 -0.49 -0.33
N GLU A 88 -3.66 -1.11 0.85
CA GLU A 88 -4.75 -0.92 1.80
C GLU A 88 -4.84 0.52 2.32
N LEU A 89 -3.71 1.12 2.72
CA LEU A 89 -3.65 2.50 3.17
C LEU A 89 -4.21 3.47 2.12
N MET A 90 -3.81 3.31 0.86
CA MET A 90 -4.26 4.15 -0.25
C MET A 90 -5.75 3.92 -0.57
N ASN A 91 -6.22 2.67 -0.50
CA ASN A 91 -7.62 2.31 -0.72
C ASN A 91 -8.56 2.90 0.35
N PHE A 92 -8.09 3.04 1.60
CA PHE A 92 -8.88 3.62 2.69
C PHE A 92 -8.81 5.15 2.72
N TRP A 93 -7.60 5.69 2.60
CA TRP A 93 -7.32 7.11 2.79
C TRP A 93 -6.83 7.73 1.49
N TYR A 94 -7.76 8.01 0.58
CA TYR A 94 -7.43 8.75 -0.63
C TYR A 94 -7.31 10.24 -0.30
N ASN A 95 -6.08 10.75 -0.25
CA ASN A 95 -5.81 12.16 0.01
C ASN A 95 -5.32 12.92 -1.23
N ASP A 96 -4.66 12.21 -2.17
CA ASP A 96 -3.95 12.76 -3.35
C ASP A 96 -3.20 14.06 -3.03
N ASP A 97 -2.61 14.14 -1.84
CA ASP A 97 -1.84 15.28 -1.38
C ASP A 97 -0.34 15.02 -1.54
N VAL A 98 0.44 16.09 -1.35
CA VAL A 98 1.90 16.03 -1.51
C VAL A 98 2.52 15.05 -0.50
N ALA A 99 1.97 14.96 0.72
CA ALA A 99 2.44 14.05 1.75
C ALA A 99 2.28 12.56 1.35
N GLN A 100 1.12 12.16 0.83
CA GLN A 100 0.88 10.82 0.30
C GLN A 100 1.83 10.51 -0.86
N ARG A 101 2.05 11.45 -1.78
CA ARG A 101 2.98 11.28 -2.91
C ARG A 101 4.43 11.10 -2.46
N ILE A 102 4.89 11.91 -1.49
CA ILE A 102 6.22 11.75 -0.88
C ILE A 102 6.35 10.40 -0.20
N PHE A 103 5.31 9.94 0.50
CA PHE A 103 5.32 8.64 1.17
C PHE A 103 5.35 7.47 0.18
N ILE A 104 4.64 7.57 -0.94
CA ILE A 104 4.73 6.60 -2.03
C ILE A 104 6.15 6.57 -2.61
N LEU A 105 6.76 7.73 -2.89
CA LEU A 105 8.14 7.81 -3.39
C LEU A 105 9.16 7.23 -2.40
N TRP A 106 8.98 7.49 -1.11
CA TRP A 106 9.78 6.88 -0.04
C TRP A 106 9.67 5.35 -0.05
N THR A 107 8.44 4.84 -0.18
CA THR A 107 8.15 3.40 -0.27
C THR A 107 8.81 2.76 -1.49
N MET A 108 8.79 3.44 -2.63
CA MET A 108 9.48 2.98 -3.84
C MET A 108 10.99 2.86 -3.64
N ALA A 109 11.62 3.87 -3.01
CA ALA A 109 13.04 3.83 -2.70
C ALA A 109 13.37 2.63 -1.78
N ILE A 110 12.55 2.40 -0.76
CA ILE A 110 12.66 1.23 0.13
C ILE A 110 12.56 -0.08 -0.68
N PHE A 111 11.57 -0.22 -1.57
CA PHE A 111 11.40 -1.42 -2.39
C PHE A 111 12.58 -1.69 -3.30
N ILE A 112 13.16 -0.65 -3.91
CA ILE A 112 14.35 -0.80 -4.76
C ILE A 112 15.53 -1.29 -3.92
N VAL A 113 15.77 -0.70 -2.75
CA VAL A 113 16.87 -1.13 -1.87
C VAL A 113 16.63 -2.56 -1.38
N TYR A 114 15.42 -2.87 -0.92
CA TYR A 114 15.07 -4.21 -0.44
C TYR A 114 15.20 -5.24 -1.56
N GLY A 115 14.59 -4.99 -2.73
CA GLY A 115 14.56 -5.90 -3.86
C GLY A 115 15.94 -6.27 -4.38
N ASN A 116 16.88 -5.32 -4.40
CA ASN A 116 18.25 -5.59 -4.85
C ASN A 116 19.10 -6.35 -3.82
N ASN A 117 18.76 -6.29 -2.53
CA ASN A 117 19.60 -6.84 -1.46
C ASN A 117 19.05 -8.13 -0.87
N ALA A 118 17.73 -8.31 -0.86
CA ALA A 118 17.08 -9.48 -0.27
C ALA A 118 17.49 -10.82 -0.93
N PRO A 119 17.73 -10.92 -2.25
CA PRO A 119 18.23 -12.17 -2.86
C PRO A 119 19.67 -12.52 -2.44
N LEU A 120 20.41 -11.57 -1.88
CA LEU A 120 21.84 -11.68 -1.56
C LEU A 120 22.10 -11.86 -0.06
N ILE A 121 21.08 -12.22 0.73
CA ILE A 121 21.11 -12.33 2.20
C ILE A 121 22.12 -13.33 2.78
N GLU A 122 22.82 -14.09 1.93
CA GLU A 122 23.95 -14.92 2.36
C GLU A 122 25.11 -14.07 2.88
N ASP A 123 25.27 -12.85 2.37
CA ASP A 123 26.17 -11.86 2.95
C ASP A 123 25.48 -11.16 4.13
N ILE A 124 26.20 -11.07 5.25
CA ILE A 124 25.78 -10.35 6.44
C ILE A 124 25.43 -8.88 6.15
N PHE A 125 26.11 -8.24 5.20
CA PHE A 125 25.83 -6.86 4.80
C PHE A 125 24.43 -6.74 4.17
N HIS A 126 24.14 -7.57 3.16
CA HIS A 126 22.86 -7.59 2.46
C HIS A 126 21.71 -7.98 3.39
N LEU A 127 21.95 -8.93 4.31
CA LEU A 127 20.99 -9.30 5.34
C LEU A 127 20.65 -8.11 6.25
N ARG A 128 21.66 -7.43 6.81
CA ARG A 128 21.46 -6.27 7.68
C ARG A 128 20.75 -5.14 6.96
N LEU A 129 21.10 -4.88 5.70
CA LEU A 129 20.45 -3.84 4.91
C LEU A 129 18.98 -4.19 4.69
N SER A 130 18.66 -5.41 4.25
CA SER A 130 17.29 -5.87 3.96
C SER A 130 16.39 -5.81 5.20
N VAL A 131 16.91 -6.26 6.35
CA VAL A 131 16.22 -6.13 7.64
C VAL A 131 16.08 -4.65 8.04
N GLY A 132 17.13 -3.85 7.86
CA GLY A 132 17.14 -2.43 8.18
C GLY A 132 16.11 -1.62 7.39
N VAL A 133 16.03 -1.80 6.07
CA VAL A 133 15.01 -1.12 5.26
C VAL A 133 13.60 -1.64 5.54
N TYR A 134 13.43 -2.92 5.83
CA TYR A 134 12.14 -3.44 6.28
C TYR A 134 11.68 -2.76 7.58
N LEU A 135 12.56 -2.66 8.58
CA LEU A 135 12.25 -1.99 9.84
C LEU A 135 12.00 -0.49 9.65
N ALA A 136 12.78 0.20 8.81
CA ALA A 136 12.56 1.60 8.48
C ALA A 136 11.18 1.81 7.86
N MET A 137 10.74 0.90 6.98
CA MET A 137 9.40 0.95 6.40
C MET A 137 8.31 0.72 7.44
N ARG A 138 8.47 -0.27 8.32
CA ARG A 138 7.51 -0.53 9.42
C ARG A 138 7.38 0.66 10.36
N LEU A 139 8.49 1.31 10.71
CA LEU A 139 8.48 2.53 11.51
C LEU A 139 7.80 3.70 10.78
N SER A 140 8.07 3.86 9.49
CA SER A 140 7.45 4.91 8.65
C SER A 140 5.93 4.73 8.59
N VAL A 141 5.49 3.49 8.36
CA VAL A 141 4.07 3.10 8.38
C VAL A 141 3.42 3.40 9.73
N ALA A 142 4.05 2.98 10.83
CA ALA A 142 3.53 3.21 12.18
C ALA A 142 3.41 4.72 12.48
N LEU A 143 4.38 5.53 12.01
CA LEU A 143 4.34 6.98 12.13
C LEU A 143 3.18 7.59 11.35
N VAL A 144 2.99 7.18 10.09
CA VAL A 144 1.86 7.64 9.26
C VAL A 144 0.53 7.28 9.93
N GLN A 145 0.39 6.07 10.46
CA GLN A 145 -0.81 5.67 11.22
C GLN A 145 -1.00 6.51 12.48
N ALA A 146 0.06 6.79 13.24
CA ALA A 146 -0.02 7.63 14.42
C ALA A 146 -0.49 9.05 14.06
N VAL A 147 0.08 9.64 13.00
CA VAL A 147 -0.30 10.97 12.51
C VAL A 147 -1.75 10.99 12.02
N TYR A 148 -2.17 10.01 11.21
CA TYR A 148 -3.56 9.92 10.76
C TYR A 148 -4.55 9.63 11.89
N SER A 149 -4.15 8.86 12.91
CA SER A 149 -4.97 8.64 14.11
C SER A 149 -5.13 9.91 14.94
N MET A 150 -4.09 10.74 15.00
CA MET A 150 -4.17 12.05 15.65
C MET A 150 -5.08 13.01 14.88
N SER A 151 -4.96 13.05 13.55
CA SER A 151 -5.69 13.98 12.68
C SER A 151 -7.17 13.66 12.47
N THR A 152 -7.59 12.38 12.54
CA THR A 152 -8.97 11.98 12.26
C THR A 152 -9.70 11.63 13.56
N TYR A 153 -10.37 12.61 14.17
CA TYR A 153 -10.99 12.43 15.49
C TYR A 153 -12.27 11.56 15.47
N HIS A 154 -13.03 11.56 14.38
CA HIS A 154 -14.36 10.91 14.31
C HIS A 154 -14.35 9.37 14.11
N TYR A 155 -13.25 8.76 13.62
CA TYR A 155 -13.23 7.33 13.22
C TYR A 155 -12.12 6.49 13.90
N ARG A 156 -11.64 6.91 15.07
CA ARG A 156 -10.47 6.30 15.75
C ARG A 156 -10.63 4.83 16.14
N VAL A 157 -11.85 4.41 16.47
CA VAL A 157 -12.13 3.02 16.86
C VAL A 157 -12.15 2.11 15.63
N GLN A 158 -12.75 2.57 14.52
CA GLN A 158 -12.73 1.82 13.25
C GLN A 158 -11.30 1.66 12.72
N GLN A 159 -10.47 2.70 12.80
CA GLN A 159 -9.05 2.63 12.42
C GLN A 159 -8.24 1.60 13.24
N ARG A 160 -8.63 1.32 14.48
CA ARG A 160 -7.89 0.44 15.41
C ARG A 160 -8.38 -1.00 15.40
N ILE A 161 -9.69 -1.20 15.24
CA ILE A 161 -10.32 -2.52 15.22
C ILE A 161 -10.15 -3.19 13.85
N TRP A 162 -9.84 -2.43 12.80
CA TRP A 162 -9.76 -2.96 11.44
C TRP A 162 -8.70 -4.04 11.21
N ASN A 163 -7.56 -3.99 11.91
CA ASN A 163 -6.54 -5.06 11.85
C ASN A 163 -7.10 -6.45 12.22
N ILE A 164 -8.31 -6.52 12.79
CA ILE A 164 -9.01 -7.74 13.22
C ILE A 164 -10.17 -8.09 12.26
N THR A 165 -10.77 -7.13 11.55
CA THR A 165 -12.05 -7.31 10.81
C THR A 165 -11.87 -7.43 9.29
N ALA A 166 -10.71 -7.09 8.73
CA ALA A 166 -10.47 -7.11 7.28
C ALA A 166 -10.55 -8.49 6.60
N GLN A 167 -10.59 -9.56 7.39
CA GLN A 167 -10.46 -10.94 6.92
C GLN A 167 -11.80 -11.62 6.55
N GLN A 168 -12.96 -10.98 6.75
CA GLN A 168 -14.27 -11.64 6.63
C GLN A 168 -15.30 -10.80 5.85
N ASP A 169 -15.46 -11.09 4.56
CA ASP A 169 -16.67 -11.75 3.99
C ASP A 169 -16.84 -11.55 2.46
N PRO A 170 -17.59 -12.46 1.79
CA PRO A 170 -17.47 -12.71 0.35
C PRO A 170 -18.30 -11.78 -0.54
N ILE A 171 -17.91 -11.81 -1.80
CA ILE A 171 -18.31 -10.93 -2.89
C ILE A 171 -19.80 -11.11 -3.27
N TYR A 172 -20.47 -9.99 -3.62
CA TYR A 172 -21.73 -9.79 -4.36
C TYR A 172 -23.05 -9.61 -3.57
N SER A 173 -23.59 -8.38 -3.63
CA SER A 173 -25.03 -8.13 -3.78
C SER A 173 -25.27 -6.72 -4.37
N TYR A 174 -25.51 -6.65 -5.68
CA TYR A 174 -26.10 -5.47 -6.31
C TYR A 174 -27.59 -5.76 -6.51
N HIS A 175 -28.43 -5.24 -5.62
CA HIS A 175 -29.87 -5.13 -5.86
C HIS A 175 -30.18 -3.74 -6.41
N TYR A 176 -30.42 -3.65 -7.73
CA TYR A 176 -31.09 -2.51 -8.33
C TYR A 176 -32.59 -2.65 -8.07
N HIS A 177 -33.16 -1.73 -7.31
CA HIS A 177 -34.60 -1.52 -7.29
C HIS A 177 -34.93 -0.40 -8.28
N LEU A 178 -35.69 -0.77 -9.32
CA LEU A 178 -36.46 0.13 -10.18
C LEU A 178 -37.51 0.89 -9.37
#